data_AF-A0A7C5L4D2-F1
#
_entry.id   AF-A0A7C5L4D2-F1
#
_cell.length_a   1.000
_cell.length_b   1.000
_cell.length_c   1.000
_cell.angle_alpha   90.00
_cell.angle_beta   90.00
_cell.angle_gamma   90.00
#
_symmetry.space_group_name_H-M   'P 1'
#
loop_
_entity.id
_entity.type
_entity.pdbx_description
1 polymer ?
#
loop_
_entity_poly.entity_id
_entity_poly.type
_entity_poly.pdbx_seq_one_letter_code
_entity_poly.pdbx_strand_id
1 'polypeptide(L)'
;MADLEGIVLIATSRILEFIGIITTIFLMFKGYRTRYVFMVGGIVLFSILFSLTGLVYREYVHYIALADILITSLVLGGIVLYVMRHPERTRDFTPPDSVRCPVCRVFIVGEDELCTMRIGHHVYYFDSFDHLVKMMREVDFFLERNSLPRGEVSDVFVRTKDTGRWRRIEEVHAVEEKGVLHALEKPPVEGGELDLKELLEAFKDRLRRR
;
A
#
# COMPACT_ATOMS: atom_id res chain seq x y z
N MET A 1 -16.68 -9.99 -43.62
CA MET A 1 -15.49 -10.70 -43.11
C MET A 1 -14.95 -9.89 -41.96
N ALA A 2 -14.81 -10.44 -40.76
CA ALA A 2 -14.07 -9.73 -39.71
C ALA A 2 -12.61 -9.67 -40.19
N ASP A 3 -12.10 -8.47 -40.41
CA ASP A 3 -10.69 -8.31 -40.74
C ASP A 3 -9.84 -8.69 -39.51
N LEU A 4 -8.60 -9.10 -39.75
CA LEU A 4 -7.67 -9.53 -38.72
C LEU A 4 -7.39 -8.42 -37.69
N GLU A 5 -7.30 -7.17 -38.12
CA GLU A 5 -7.07 -5.98 -37.29
C GLU A 5 -8.23 -5.79 -36.31
N GLY A 6 -9.46 -5.95 -36.79
CA GLY A 6 -10.67 -5.89 -35.98
C GLY A 6 -10.73 -6.96 -34.90
N ILE A 7 -10.33 -8.20 -35.23
CA ILE A 7 -10.23 -9.29 -34.27
C ILE A 7 -9.16 -8.97 -33.21
N VAL A 8 -8.00 -8.45 -33.63
CA VAL A 8 -6.90 -8.08 -32.74
C VAL A 8 -7.32 -6.95 -31.78
N LEU A 9 -8.02 -5.92 -32.26
CA LEU A 9 -8.53 -4.84 -31.43
C LEU A 9 -9.49 -5.35 -30.36
N ILE A 10 -10.48 -6.15 -30.77
CA ILE A 10 -11.46 -6.72 -29.83
C ILE A 10 -10.76 -7.60 -28.80
N ALA A 11 -9.84 -8.47 -29.23
CA ALA A 11 -9.09 -9.35 -28.32
C ALA A 11 -8.24 -8.54 -27.32
N THR A 12 -7.59 -7.47 -27.79
CA THR A 12 -6.74 -6.60 -26.95
C THR A 12 -7.58 -5.86 -25.91
N SER A 13 -8.75 -5.33 -26.29
CA SER A 13 -9.70 -4.71 -25.36
C SER A 13 -10.09 -5.69 -24.23
N ARG A 14 -10.42 -6.96 -24.55
CA ARG A 14 -10.74 -7.97 -23.53
C ARG A 14 -9.58 -8.31 -22.60
N ILE A 15 -8.37 -8.41 -23.13
CA ILE A 15 -7.17 -8.64 -22.32
C ILE A 15 -6.97 -7.48 -21.35
N LEU A 16 -7.17 -6.24 -21.80
CA LEU A 16 -7.04 -5.05 -20.97
C LEU A 16 -8.10 -4.99 -19.86
N GLU A 17 -9.36 -5.30 -20.18
CA GLU A 17 -10.43 -5.45 -19.19
C GLU A 17 -10.05 -6.47 -18.11
N PHE A 18 -9.52 -7.64 -18.52
CA PHE A 18 -9.08 -8.69 -17.60
C PHE A 18 -7.92 -8.25 -16.69
N ILE A 19 -6.92 -7.54 -17.25
CA ILE A 19 -5.84 -6.92 -16.46
C ILE A 19 -6.42 -5.93 -15.45
N GLY A 20 -7.45 -5.16 -15.84
CA GLY A 20 -8.15 -4.24 -14.96
C GLY A 20 -8.86 -4.94 -13.79
N ILE A 21 -9.49 -6.09 -14.02
CA ILE A 21 -10.09 -6.93 -12.97
C ILE A 21 -9.01 -7.40 -11.99
N ILE A 22 -7.90 -7.97 -12.50
CA ILE A 22 -6.77 -8.40 -11.67
C ILE A 22 -6.22 -7.24 -10.84
N THR A 23 -6.07 -6.07 -11.46
CA THR A 23 -5.59 -4.86 -10.79
C THR A 23 -6.52 -4.42 -9.68
N THR A 24 -7.83 -4.43 -9.91
CA THR A 24 -8.84 -4.11 -8.89
C THR A 24 -8.70 -5.03 -7.68
N ILE A 25 -8.62 -6.34 -7.92
CA ILE A 25 -8.44 -7.36 -6.87
C ILE A 25 -7.12 -7.13 -6.12
N PHE A 26 -6.03 -6.87 -6.84
CA PHE A 26 -4.73 -6.57 -6.25
C PHE A 26 -4.79 -5.35 -5.34
N LEU A 27 -5.45 -4.27 -5.77
CA LEU A 27 -5.58 -3.05 -4.97
C LEU A 27 -6.36 -3.29 -3.67
N MET A 28 -7.41 -4.13 -3.72
CA MET A 28 -8.16 -4.54 -2.53
C MET A 28 -7.29 -5.31 -1.54
N PHE A 29 -6.59 -6.34 -1.98
CA PHE A 29 -5.75 -7.16 -1.09
C PHE A 29 -4.53 -6.40 -0.55
N LYS A 30 -4.02 -5.42 -1.29
CA LYS A 30 -2.93 -4.56 -0.81
C LYS A 30 -3.37 -3.47 0.16
N GLY A 31 -4.67 -3.32 0.42
CA GLY A 31 -5.19 -2.34 1.38
C GLY A 31 -5.11 -0.90 0.86
N TYR A 32 -5.26 -0.71 -0.45
CA TYR A 32 -5.40 0.64 -1.01
C TYR A 32 -6.80 1.19 -0.72
N ARG A 33 -6.90 2.53 -0.56
CA ARG A 33 -8.17 3.19 -0.25
C ARG A 33 -9.23 2.80 -1.28
N THR A 34 -10.44 2.56 -0.77
CA THR A 34 -11.59 2.12 -1.58
C THR A 34 -11.86 3.01 -2.79
N ARG A 35 -11.60 4.32 -2.70
CA ARG A 35 -11.72 5.24 -3.86
C ARG A 35 -10.91 4.78 -5.08
N TYR A 36 -9.69 4.27 -4.90
CA TYR A 36 -8.84 3.82 -6.02
C TYR A 36 -9.32 2.47 -6.55
N VAL A 37 -9.77 1.58 -5.66
CA VAL A 37 -10.41 0.32 -6.03
C VAL A 37 -11.66 0.61 -6.89
N PHE A 38 -12.53 1.54 -6.46
CA PHE A 38 -13.73 1.91 -7.20
C PHE A 38 -13.42 2.64 -8.52
N MET A 39 -12.37 3.46 -8.58
CA MET A 39 -11.96 4.07 -9.84
C MET A 39 -11.54 3.02 -10.87
N VAL A 40 -10.69 2.05 -10.48
CA VAL A 40 -10.26 0.98 -11.40
C VAL A 40 -11.40 0.02 -11.72
N GLY A 41 -12.15 -0.44 -10.72
CA GLY A 41 -13.29 -1.32 -10.94
C GLY A 41 -14.39 -0.64 -11.77
N GLY A 42 -14.61 0.65 -11.55
CA GLY A 42 -15.57 1.46 -12.29
C GLY A 42 -15.21 1.64 -13.75
N ILE A 43 -13.95 1.94 -14.07
CA ILE A 43 -13.53 2.06 -15.48
C ILE A 43 -13.60 0.72 -16.21
N VAL A 44 -13.26 -0.38 -15.54
CA VAL A 44 -13.37 -1.74 -16.10
C VAL A 44 -14.83 -2.11 -16.35
N LEU A 45 -15.72 -1.81 -15.40
CA LEU A 45 -17.16 -2.05 -15.58
C LEU A 45 -17.71 -1.20 -16.74
N PHE A 46 -17.31 0.07 -16.81
CA PHE A 46 -17.71 0.95 -17.90
C PHE A 46 -17.19 0.45 -19.25
N SER A 47 -15.93 0.01 -19.31
CA SER A 47 -15.29 -0.62 -20.47
C SER A 47 -16.08 -1.83 -20.97
N ILE A 48 -16.44 -2.76 -20.08
CA ILE A 48 -17.27 -3.93 -20.40
C ILE A 48 -18.65 -3.51 -20.93
N LEU A 49 -19.31 -2.54 -20.31
CA LEU A 49 -20.62 -2.05 -20.76
C LEU A 49 -20.53 -1.36 -22.13
N PHE A 50 -19.51 -0.53 -22.34
CA PHE A 50 -19.27 0.18 -23.59
C PHE A 50 -18.99 -0.81 -24.73
N SER A 51 -18.15 -1.79 -24.44
CA SER A 51 -17.91 -2.98 -25.25
C SER A 51 -19.18 -3.72 -25.69
N LEU A 52 -20.16 -3.90 -24.79
CA LEU A 52 -21.44 -4.53 -25.14
C LEU A 52 -22.27 -3.68 -26.10
N THR A 53 -22.18 -2.35 -26.04
CA THR A 53 -22.86 -1.48 -27.02
C THR A 53 -22.30 -1.65 -28.43
N GLY A 54 -21.01 -1.97 -28.56
CA GLY A 54 -20.37 -2.31 -29.83
C GLY A 54 -20.95 -3.57 -30.50
N LEU A 55 -21.56 -4.48 -29.74
CA LEU A 55 -22.27 -5.64 -30.29
C LEU A 55 -23.61 -5.24 -30.95
N VAL A 56 -24.24 -4.19 -30.45
CA VAL A 56 -25.49 -3.63 -30.99
C VAL A 56 -25.19 -2.78 -32.21
N TYR A 57 -24.14 -1.95 -32.15
CA TYR A 57 -23.73 -1.04 -33.22
C TYR A 57 -22.51 -1.59 -33.98
N ARG A 58 -22.73 -2.69 -34.72
CA ARG A 58 -21.66 -3.45 -35.39
C ARG A 58 -20.76 -2.62 -36.32
N GLU A 59 -21.32 -1.60 -36.97
CA GLU A 59 -20.59 -0.73 -37.89
C GLU A 59 -19.50 0.11 -37.19
N TYR A 60 -19.66 0.35 -35.89
CA TYR A 60 -18.73 1.16 -35.09
C TYR A 60 -17.85 0.32 -34.15
N VAL A 61 -17.92 -1.02 -34.22
CA VAL A 61 -17.27 -1.91 -33.25
C VAL A 61 -15.76 -1.69 -33.16
N HIS A 62 -15.09 -1.37 -34.27
CA HIS A 62 -13.65 -1.11 -34.30
C HIS A 62 -13.28 0.21 -33.62
N TYR A 63 -14.06 1.27 -33.86
CA TYR A 63 -13.87 2.56 -33.21
C TYR A 63 -14.16 2.49 -31.71
N ILE A 64 -15.21 1.73 -31.33
CA ILE A 64 -15.58 1.48 -29.94
C ILE A 64 -14.46 0.71 -29.23
N ALA A 65 -13.94 -0.37 -29.83
CA ALA A 65 -12.85 -1.15 -29.25
C ALA A 65 -11.55 -0.34 -29.13
N LEU A 66 -11.22 0.50 -30.13
CA LEU A 66 -10.05 1.37 -30.06
C LEU A 66 -10.18 2.43 -28.96
N ALA A 67 -11.34 3.09 -28.88
CA ALA A 67 -11.62 4.08 -27.84
C ALA A 67 -11.55 3.45 -26.45
N ASP A 68 -12.11 2.25 -26.30
CA ASP A 68 -12.06 1.48 -25.07
C ASP A 68 -10.62 1.17 -24.63
N ILE A 69 -9.77 0.66 -25.54
CA ILE A 69 -8.35 0.41 -25.26
C ILE A 69 -7.65 1.69 -24.79
N LEU A 70 -7.82 2.80 -25.51
CA LEU A 70 -7.14 4.06 -25.20
C LEU A 70 -7.58 4.63 -23.84
N ILE A 71 -8.88 4.71 -23.59
CA ILE A 71 -9.41 5.28 -22.35
C ILE A 71 -9.05 4.38 -21.17
N THR A 72 -9.30 3.06 -21.29
CA THR A 72 -9.05 2.12 -20.20
C THR A 72 -7.56 2.05 -19.89
N SER A 73 -6.67 2.02 -20.88
CA SER A 73 -5.21 1.96 -20.65
C SER A 73 -4.68 3.24 -20.01
N LEU A 74 -5.16 4.41 -20.45
CA LEU A 74 -4.76 5.70 -19.88
C LEU A 74 -5.17 5.81 -18.41
N VAL A 75 -6.43 5.48 -18.09
CA VAL A 75 -6.95 5.57 -16.73
C VAL A 75 -6.34 4.50 -15.83
N LEU A 76 -6.33 3.23 -16.27
CA LEU A 76 -5.76 2.12 -15.51
C LEU A 76 -4.26 2.36 -15.25
N GLY A 77 -3.50 2.67 -16.30
CA GLY A 77 -2.07 2.96 -16.19
C GLY A 77 -1.80 4.17 -15.30
N GLY A 78 -2.57 5.25 -15.44
CA GLY A 78 -2.45 6.45 -14.61
C GLY A 78 -2.67 6.17 -13.12
N ILE A 79 -3.74 5.43 -12.78
CA ILE A 79 -4.04 5.08 -11.38
C ILE A 79 -2.96 4.15 -10.82
N VAL A 80 -2.58 3.10 -11.55
CA VAL A 80 -1.56 2.15 -11.10
C VAL A 80 -0.22 2.85 -10.84
N LEU A 81 0.24 3.69 -11.78
CA LEU A 81 1.47 4.46 -11.62
C LEU A 81 1.41 5.40 -10.42
N TYR A 82 0.29 6.11 -10.23
CA TYR A 82 0.11 7.02 -9.10
C TYR A 82 0.16 6.27 -7.76
N VAL A 83 -0.54 5.14 -7.67
CA VAL A 83 -0.64 4.31 -6.47
C VAL A 83 0.71 3.67 -6.12
N MET A 84 1.47 3.23 -7.14
CA MET A 84 2.81 2.66 -6.94
C MET A 84 3.83 3.72 -6.51
N ARG A 85 3.72 4.96 -7.01
CA ARG A 85 4.64 6.06 -6.65
C ARG A 85 4.33 6.70 -5.30
N HIS A 86 3.08 6.68 -4.87
CA HIS A 86 2.61 7.35 -3.64
C HIS A 86 1.83 6.42 -2.71
N PRO A 87 2.39 5.28 -2.27
CA PRO A 87 1.70 4.34 -1.38
C PRO A 87 1.27 5.01 -0.06
N GLU A 88 2.04 5.96 0.45
CA GLU A 88 1.77 6.73 1.68
C GLU A 88 0.52 7.61 1.59
N ARG A 89 0.11 7.99 0.36
CA ARG A 89 -1.11 8.79 0.12
C ARG A 89 -2.32 7.95 -0.27
N THR A 90 -2.07 6.75 -0.77
CA THR A 90 -3.08 5.93 -1.45
C THR A 90 -3.53 4.74 -0.64
N ARG A 91 -2.73 4.29 0.32
CA ARG A 91 -3.12 3.24 1.25
C ARG A 91 -4.04 3.73 2.33
N ASP A 92 -4.81 2.77 2.83
CA ASP A 92 -5.55 2.91 4.06
C ASP A 92 -4.68 2.38 5.21
N PHE A 93 -4.44 3.25 6.18
CA PHE A 93 -3.65 2.94 7.39
C PHE A 93 -4.53 2.91 8.63
N THR A 94 -5.85 3.05 8.48
CA THR A 94 -6.77 2.99 9.61
C THR A 94 -6.69 1.59 10.24
N PRO A 95 -6.41 1.50 11.56
CA PRO A 95 -6.39 0.23 12.26
C PRO A 95 -7.83 -0.30 12.37
N PRO A 96 -8.05 -1.61 12.23
CA PRO A 96 -9.33 -2.22 12.54
C PRO A 96 -9.79 -1.96 13.98
N ASP A 97 -11.11 -1.88 14.18
CA ASP A 97 -11.73 -1.79 15.50
C ASP A 97 -11.26 -3.00 16.34
N SER A 98 -10.59 -2.76 17.47
CA SER A 98 -9.98 -3.75 18.39
C SER A 98 -8.52 -4.18 18.14
N VAL A 99 -7.77 -3.48 17.29
CA VAL A 99 -6.32 -3.74 17.20
C VAL A 99 -5.58 -3.33 18.47
N ARG A 100 -4.68 -4.20 18.92
CA ARG A 100 -3.78 -3.97 20.05
C ARG A 100 -2.34 -3.83 19.56
N CYS A 101 -1.59 -2.94 20.19
CA CYS A 101 -0.17 -2.83 19.92
C CYS A 101 0.55 -4.13 20.36
N PRO A 102 1.42 -4.72 19.52
CA PRO A 102 2.12 -5.96 19.84
C PRO A 102 3.12 -5.81 21.00
N VAL A 103 3.55 -4.58 21.30
CA VAL A 103 4.53 -4.28 22.37
C VAL A 103 3.83 -4.12 23.73
N CYS A 104 2.90 -3.17 23.84
CA CYS A 104 2.24 -2.85 25.12
C CYS A 104 0.94 -3.62 25.36
N ARG A 105 0.37 -4.29 24.34
CA ARG A 105 -0.92 -5.01 24.36
C ARG A 105 -2.16 -4.17 24.69
N VAL A 106 -2.01 -2.84 24.72
CA VAL A 106 -3.09 -1.87 24.88
C VAL A 106 -3.81 -1.68 23.54
N PHE A 107 -5.11 -1.39 23.60
CA PHE A 107 -5.88 -1.04 22.42
C PHE A 107 -5.41 0.29 21.83
N ILE A 108 -5.29 0.33 20.51
CA ILE A 108 -4.89 1.54 19.79
C ILE A 108 -6.14 2.42 19.67
N VAL A 109 -6.19 3.49 20.47
CA VAL A 109 -7.29 4.48 20.49
C VAL A 109 -6.83 5.84 19.94
N GLY A 110 -5.52 6.05 19.88
CA GLY A 110 -4.90 7.30 19.44
C GLY A 110 -4.25 7.17 18.06
N GLU A 111 -4.35 8.24 17.29
CA GLU A 111 -3.96 8.30 15.89
C GLU A 111 -2.66 9.07 15.63
N ASP A 112 -2.15 9.81 16.63
CA ASP A 112 -1.18 10.89 16.43
C ASP A 112 0.19 10.40 15.94
N GLU A 113 0.67 9.26 16.43
CA GLU A 113 1.97 8.65 16.05
C GLU A 113 1.82 7.17 15.66
N LEU A 114 0.67 6.84 15.06
CA LEU A 114 0.38 5.48 14.61
C LEU A 114 1.46 5.01 13.61
N CYS A 115 1.96 3.79 13.80
CA CYS A 115 2.86 3.15 12.87
C CYS A 115 2.29 1.82 12.37
N THR A 116 2.67 1.42 11.17
CA THR A 116 2.26 0.16 10.55
C THR A 116 3.48 -0.58 10.01
N MET A 117 3.46 -1.90 10.12
CA MET A 117 4.49 -2.78 9.55
C MET A 117 3.84 -4.05 9.04
N ARG A 118 4.19 -4.45 7.82
CA ARG A 118 3.73 -5.73 7.26
C ARG A 118 4.79 -6.80 7.47
N ILE A 119 4.38 -7.92 8.06
CA ILE A 119 5.21 -9.13 8.19
C ILE A 119 4.46 -10.27 7.51
N GLY A 120 4.98 -10.73 6.38
CA GLY A 120 4.31 -11.68 5.50
C GLY A 120 2.94 -11.15 5.03
N HIS A 121 1.87 -11.84 5.41
CA HIS A 121 0.49 -11.45 5.06
C HIS A 121 -0.20 -10.59 6.11
N HIS A 122 0.41 -10.37 7.28
CA HIS A 122 -0.20 -9.67 8.39
C HIS A 122 0.31 -8.23 8.50
N VAL A 123 -0.59 -7.31 8.82
CA VAL A 123 -0.27 -5.90 9.12
C VAL A 123 -0.34 -5.72 10.63
N TYR A 124 0.77 -5.28 11.21
CA TYR A 124 0.90 -4.92 12.61
C TYR A 124 0.79 -3.42 12.74
N TYR A 125 0.10 -2.97 13.79
CA TYR A 125 -0.07 -1.57 14.12
C TYR A 125 0.56 -1.30 15.48
N PHE A 126 1.19 -0.14 15.61
CA PHE A 126 1.85 0.34 16.82
C PHE A 126 1.26 1.70 17.17
N ASP A 127 0.91 1.87 18.43
CA ASP A 127 0.40 3.11 19.03
C ASP A 127 1.44 4.24 19.03
N SER A 128 2.74 3.93 19.01
CA SER A 128 3.81 4.93 18.95
C SER A 128 5.00 4.47 18.12
N PHE A 129 5.79 5.45 17.66
CA PHE A 129 7.06 5.20 16.99
C PHE A 129 8.09 4.54 17.92
N ASP A 130 8.12 4.94 19.19
CA ASP A 130 8.96 4.32 20.21
C ASP A 130 8.72 2.81 20.33
N HIS A 131 7.47 2.38 20.37
CA HIS A 131 7.14 0.95 20.43
C HIS A 131 7.58 0.20 19.17
N LEU A 132 7.43 0.80 17.99
CA LEU A 132 7.96 0.20 16.76
C LEU A 132 9.49 0.02 16.86
N VAL A 133 10.22 1.05 17.26
CA VAL A 133 11.68 1.00 17.40
C VAL A 133 12.10 -0.02 18.46
N LYS A 134 11.41 -0.07 19.60
CA LYS A 134 11.65 -1.04 20.65
C LYS A 134 11.48 -2.47 20.16
N MET A 135 10.42 -2.75 19.40
CA MET A 135 10.24 -4.06 18.77
C MET A 135 11.41 -4.40 17.84
N MET A 136 11.86 -3.44 17.02
CA MET A 136 12.96 -3.69 16.08
C MET A 136 14.29 -3.96 16.80
N ARG A 137 14.55 -3.25 17.91
CA ARG A 137 15.76 -3.45 18.74
C ARG A 137 15.75 -4.77 19.49
N GLU A 138 14.60 -5.15 20.04
CA GLU A 138 14.43 -6.32 20.92
C GLU A 138 13.74 -7.50 20.21
N VAL A 139 13.94 -7.67 18.90
CA VAL A 139 13.21 -8.67 18.09
C VAL A 139 13.28 -10.09 18.65
N ASP A 140 14.43 -10.49 19.20
CA ASP A 140 14.64 -11.83 19.74
C ASP A 140 13.69 -12.11 20.92
N PHE A 141 13.46 -11.14 21.79
CA PHE A 141 12.49 -11.23 22.88
C PHE A 141 11.06 -11.47 22.39
N PHE A 142 10.67 -10.81 21.29
CA PHE A 142 9.34 -10.97 20.72
C PHE A 142 9.16 -12.27 19.94
N LEU A 143 10.24 -12.78 19.34
CA LEU A 143 10.28 -14.08 18.68
C LEU A 143 10.18 -15.23 19.68
N GLU A 144 10.97 -15.20 20.76
CA GLU A 144 10.96 -16.22 21.81
C GLU A 144 9.59 -16.38 22.48
N ARG A 145 8.84 -15.27 22.59
CA ARG A 145 7.49 -15.26 23.17
C ARG A 145 6.37 -15.61 22.20
N ASN A 146 6.70 -15.97 20.95
CA ASN A 146 5.72 -16.18 19.86
C ASN A 146 4.75 -15.00 19.67
N SER A 147 5.18 -13.79 20.03
CA SER A 147 4.40 -12.56 19.84
C SER A 147 4.57 -11.96 18.45
N LEU A 148 5.58 -12.42 17.70
CA LEU A 148 5.85 -12.01 16.34
C LEU A 148 6.09 -13.25 15.46
N PRO A 149 5.39 -13.40 14.33
CA PRO A 149 5.72 -14.44 13.37
C PRO A 149 7.02 -14.09 12.64
N ARG A 150 7.76 -15.11 12.23
CA ARG A 150 8.84 -14.95 11.25
C ARG A 150 8.24 -14.73 9.87
N GLY A 151 8.84 -13.85 9.08
CA GLY A 151 8.36 -13.52 7.75
C GLY A 151 9.11 -12.37 7.10
N GLU A 152 8.79 -12.10 5.83
CA GLU A 152 9.32 -10.95 5.13
C GLU A 152 8.70 -9.66 5.66
N VAL A 153 9.54 -8.75 6.13
CA VAL A 153 9.12 -7.39 6.52
C VAL A 153 9.05 -6.52 5.28
N SER A 154 7.91 -5.91 5.07
CA SER A 154 7.68 -4.94 4.01
C SER A 154 6.82 -3.79 4.52
N ASP A 155 6.77 -2.70 3.75
CA ASP A 155 5.77 -1.66 3.94
C ASP A 155 5.71 -1.10 5.37
N VAL A 156 6.84 -0.59 5.87
CA VAL A 156 6.91 0.05 7.19
C VAL A 156 6.62 1.54 7.04
N PHE A 157 5.46 1.97 7.54
CA PHE A 157 5.02 3.35 7.48
C PHE A 157 4.77 3.91 8.87
N VAL A 158 5.12 5.17 9.06
CA VAL A 158 4.95 5.88 10.33
C VAL A 158 4.21 7.18 10.08
N ARG A 159 3.35 7.57 11.02
CA ARG A 159 2.76 8.91 11.02
C ARG A 159 3.70 9.84 11.77
N THR A 160 4.20 10.87 11.10
CA THR A 160 5.16 11.81 11.67
C THR A 160 4.48 12.76 12.66
N LYS A 161 5.11 13.02 13.81
CA LYS A 161 4.57 13.88 14.87
C LYS A 161 4.41 15.35 14.45
N ASP A 162 5.34 15.87 13.65
CA ASP A 162 5.39 17.27 13.22
C ASP A 162 4.34 17.61 12.16
N THR A 163 4.20 16.76 11.14
CA THR A 163 3.31 17.05 10.00
C THR A 163 2.01 16.25 10.02
N GLY A 164 1.91 15.21 10.86
CA GLY A 164 0.79 14.27 10.87
C GLY A 164 0.67 13.42 9.59
N ARG A 165 1.68 13.43 8.70
CA ARG A 165 1.67 12.71 7.43
C ARG A 165 2.25 11.31 7.57
N TRP A 166 1.76 10.41 6.72
CA TRP A 166 2.35 9.09 6.56
C TRP A 166 3.61 9.17 5.73
N ARG A 167 4.68 8.54 6.22
CA ARG A 167 5.97 8.41 5.57
C ARG A 167 6.49 7.00 5.71
N ARG A 168 7.36 6.59 4.80
CA ARG A 168 8.14 5.36 5.00
C ARG A 168 9.11 5.59 6.15
N ILE A 169 9.42 4.54 6.92
CA ILE A 169 10.38 4.66 8.01
C ILE A 169 11.78 5.08 7.53
N GLU A 170 12.13 4.80 6.27
CA GLU A 170 13.41 5.22 5.70
C GLU A 170 13.46 6.72 5.33
N GLU A 171 12.32 7.41 5.39
CA GLU A 171 12.16 8.83 5.01
C GLU A 171 11.96 9.76 6.22
N VAL A 172 12.08 9.23 7.44
CA VAL A 172 11.87 9.99 8.68
C VAL A 172 13.11 9.97 9.54
N HIS A 173 13.18 10.94 10.45
CA HIS A 173 14.23 11.05 11.44
C HIS A 173 13.68 10.64 12.80
N ALA A 174 14.42 9.79 13.51
CA ALA A 174 14.11 9.43 14.89
C ALA A 174 14.70 10.49 15.83
N VAL A 175 13.86 11.12 16.64
CA VAL A 175 14.29 12.12 17.62
C VAL A 175 13.80 11.71 19.00
N GLU A 176 14.70 11.71 19.97
CA GLU A 176 14.39 11.38 21.36
C GLU A 176 14.00 12.64 22.13
N GLU A 177 12.77 12.70 22.62
CA GLU A 177 12.29 13.77 23.49
C GLU A 177 11.89 13.16 24.84
N LYS A 178 12.55 13.58 25.92
CA LYS A 178 12.25 13.13 27.30
C LYS A 178 12.24 11.59 27.46
N GLY A 179 13.11 10.89 26.71
CA GLY A 179 13.23 9.42 26.77
C GLY A 179 12.24 8.66 25.88
N VAL A 180 11.50 9.34 25.00
CA VAL A 180 10.57 8.72 24.04
C VAL A 180 11.00 9.07 22.63
N LEU A 181 11.05 8.07 21.75
CA LEU A 181 11.38 8.28 20.35
C LEU A 181 10.15 8.71 19.54
N HIS A 182 10.33 9.76 18.75
CA HIS A 182 9.34 10.32 17.84
C HIS A 182 9.85 10.31 16.39
N ALA A 183 8.95 10.13 15.43
CA ALA A 183 9.26 10.23 14.01
C ALA A 183 8.96 11.64 13.50
N LEU A 184 9.96 12.31 12.93
CA LEU A 184 9.84 13.65 12.36
C LEU A 184 10.24 13.65 10.89
N GLU A 185 9.51 14.41 10.07
CA GLU A 185 9.93 14.67 8.68
C GLU A 185 11.04 15.72 8.65
N LYS A 186 11.04 16.67 9.59
CA LYS A 186 12.05 17.72 9.72
C LYS A 186 12.62 17.75 11.14
N PRO A 187 13.81 17.16 11.38
CA PRO A 187 14.38 17.13 12.72
C PRO A 187 14.83 18.54 13.15
N PRO A 188 14.71 18.90 14.44
CA PRO A 188 15.44 20.03 14.99
C PRO A 188 16.95 19.78 14.86
N VAL A 189 17.74 20.86 14.72
CA VAL A 189 19.17 20.87 14.34
C VAL A 189 20.07 20.08 15.31
N GLU A 190 19.58 19.72 16.50
CA GLU A 190 20.34 19.00 17.52
C GLU A 190 19.58 17.75 17.98
N GLY A 191 20.19 16.59 17.78
CA GLY A 191 19.68 15.29 18.20
C GLY A 191 20.52 14.17 17.58
N GLY A 192 20.79 13.11 18.35
CA GLY A 192 21.44 11.92 17.81
C GLY A 192 20.52 11.26 16.80
N GLU A 193 20.95 11.20 15.54
CA GLU A 193 20.19 10.56 14.48
C GLU A 193 20.36 9.04 14.60
N LEU A 194 19.29 8.33 14.97
CA LEU A 194 19.28 6.88 14.88
C LEU A 194 19.21 6.49 13.41
N ASP A 195 20.15 5.68 12.91
CA ASP A 195 20.08 5.15 11.56
C ASP A 195 18.96 4.09 11.47
N LEU A 196 17.77 4.56 11.10
CA LEU A 196 16.58 3.73 10.95
C LEU A 196 16.70 2.72 9.81
N LYS A 197 17.52 3.03 8.80
CA LYS A 197 17.72 2.14 7.66
C LYS A 197 18.57 0.94 8.08
N GLU A 198 19.67 1.18 8.78
CA GLU A 198 20.49 0.10 9.34
C GLU A 198 19.69 -0.74 10.34
N LEU A 199 18.93 -0.10 11.23
CA LEU A 199 18.08 -0.80 12.18
C LEU A 199 17.04 -1.69 11.50
N LEU A 200 16.36 -1.18 10.46
CA LEU A 200 15.35 -1.92 9.72
C LEU A 200 15.95 -3.11 8.97
N GLU A 201 17.12 -2.94 8.35
CA GLU A 201 17.80 -4.04 7.66
C GLU A 201 18.29 -5.11 8.64
N ALA A 202 18.85 -4.72 9.78
CA ALA A 202 19.22 -5.66 10.84
C ALA A 202 18.00 -6.43 11.36
N PHE A 203 16.85 -5.75 11.53
CA PHE A 203 15.59 -6.36 11.93
C PHE A 203 15.06 -7.36 10.90
N LYS A 204 15.04 -6.98 9.61
CA LYS A 204 14.66 -7.86 8.49
C LYS A 204 15.50 -9.13 8.47
N ASP A 205 16.81 -8.98 8.65
CA ASP A 205 17.76 -10.09 8.67
C ASP A 205 17.48 -11.07 9.80
N ARG A 206 17.25 -10.56 11.02
CA ARG A 206 16.93 -11.40 12.18
C ARG A 206 15.62 -12.15 12.01
N LEU A 207 14.59 -11.52 11.43
CA LEU A 207 13.32 -12.19 11.17
C LEU A 207 13.38 -13.30 10.12
N ARG A 208 14.34 -13.22 9.20
CA ARG A 208 14.57 -14.22 8.15
C ARG A 208 15.41 -15.41 8.64
N ARG A 209 16.32 -15.20 9.59
CA ARG A 209 17.22 -16.26 10.09
C ARG A 209 16.43 -17.29 10.91
N ARG A 210 16.65 -18.58 10.59
CA ARG A 210 16.03 -19.71 11.27
C ARG A 210 16.72 -20.06 12.57
#